data_AF-A0A958IWW8-F1
#
_entry.id   AF-A0A958IWW8-F1
#
_cell.length_a   1.000
_cell.length_b   1.000
_cell.length_c   1.000
_cell.angle_alpha   90.00
_cell.angle_beta   90.00
_cell.angle_gamma   90.00
#
_symmetry.space_group_name_H-M   'P 1'
#
loop_
_entity.id
_entity.type
_entity.pdbx_description
1 polymer ?
#
loop_
_entity_poly.entity_id
_entity_poly.type
_entity_poly.pdbx_seq_one_letter_code
_entity_poly.pdbx_strand_id
1 'polypeptide(L)' 'RKADVRDRFGIDFDDYFAAALPGLAPFIEDELLSVFPDRIQVHEDGRLVIRNIAMVFDAYLQKD' A
#
# COMPACT_ATOMS: atom_id res chain seq x y z
N ARG A 1 0.84 6.39 -9.14
CA ARG A 1 0.12 7.33 -8.25
C ARG A 1 -1.24 6.73 -7.93
N LYS A 2 -1.93 7.18 -6.86
CA LYS A 2 -3.29 6.70 -6.55
C LYS A 2 -4.29 7.06 -7.66
N ALA A 3 -4.13 8.23 -8.28
CA ALA A 3 -4.94 8.67 -9.42
C ALA A 3 -4.90 7.69 -10.60
N ASP A 4 -3.74 7.12 -10.92
CA ASP A 4 -3.61 6.15 -12.03
C ASP A 4 -4.43 4.87 -11.76
N VAL A 5 -4.54 4.46 -10.49
CA VAL A 5 -5.36 3.32 -10.08
C VAL A 5 -6.85 3.68 -10.24
N ARG A 6 -7.25 4.87 -9.79
CA ARG A 6 -8.61 5.36 -10.01
C ARG A 6 -8.98 5.39 -11.49
N ASP A 7 -8.13 5.98 -12.32
CA ASP A 7 -8.43 6.17 -13.75
C ASP A 7 -8.47 4.82 -14.49
N ARG A 8 -7.66 3.84 -14.08
CA ARG A 8 -7.63 2.51 -14.70
C ARG A 8 -8.74 1.57 -14.23
N PHE A 9 -9.14 1.67 -12.97
CA PHE A 9 -10.02 0.68 -12.33
C PHE A 9 -11.35 1.26 -11.83
N GLY A 10 -11.55 2.58 -11.88
CA GLY A 10 -12.77 3.25 -11.46
C GLY A 10 -13.00 3.21 -9.95
N ILE A 11 -11.94 3.05 -9.14
CA ILE A 11 -12.01 2.99 -7.68
C ILE A 11 -11.41 4.23 -7.04
N ASP A 12 -11.99 4.71 -5.94
CA ASP A 12 -11.24 5.58 -5.04
C ASP A 12 -10.23 4.72 -4.26
N PHE A 13 -8.93 5.03 -4.36
CA PHE A 13 -7.88 4.20 -3.80
C PHE A 13 -7.95 4.11 -2.28
N ASP A 14 -8.18 5.23 -1.60
CA ASP A 14 -8.13 5.29 -0.14
C ASP A 14 -9.37 4.66 0.47
N ASP A 15 -10.54 4.84 -0.17
CA ASP A 15 -11.76 4.15 0.24
C ASP A 15 -11.69 2.64 -0.03
N TYR A 16 -11.23 2.24 -1.22
CA TYR A 16 -11.17 0.82 -1.61
C TYR A 16 -10.19 0.02 -0.75
N PHE A 17 -9.02 0.60 -0.44
CA PHE A 17 -7.99 -0.06 0.37
C PHE A 17 -8.02 0.34 1.85
N ALA A 18 -9.09 0.97 2.34
CA ALA A 18 -9.20 1.44 3.73
C ALA A 18 -8.89 0.36 4.78
N ALA A 19 -9.29 -0.90 4.52
CA ALA A 19 -9.01 -2.03 5.42
C ALA A 19 -7.56 -2.53 5.33
N ALA A 20 -6.88 -2.34 4.20
CA ALA A 20 -5.50 -2.77 3.98
C ALA A 20 -4.48 -1.73 4.46
N LEU A 21 -4.76 -0.44 4.29
CA LEU A 21 -3.84 0.66 4.62
C LEU A 21 -3.22 0.60 6.04
N PRO A 22 -3.96 0.21 7.11
CA PRO A 22 -3.37 0.04 8.44
C PRO A 22 -2.22 -0.97 8.49
N GLY A 23 -2.22 -1.99 7.61
CA GLY A 23 -1.15 -2.98 7.51
C GLY A 23 0.19 -2.42 7.02
N LEU A 24 0.23 -1.17 6.55
CA LEU A 24 1.48 -0.49 6.19
C LEU A 24 2.24 0.06 7.41
N ALA A 25 1.60 0.19 8.58
CA ALA A 25 2.19 0.83 9.76
C ALA A 25 3.58 0.30 10.14
N PRO A 26 3.84 -1.03 10.19
CA PRO A 26 5.16 -1.53 10.55
C PRO A 26 6.27 -1.07 9.58
N PHE A 27 5.97 -0.98 8.28
CA PHE A 27 6.93 -0.53 7.28
C PHE A 27 7.16 0.99 7.31
N ILE A 28 6.20 1.76 7.82
CA ILE A 28 6.36 3.20 8.06
C ILE A 28 7.24 3.41 9.29
N GLU A 29 6.98 2.67 10.37
CA GLU A 29 7.76 2.70 11.61
C GLU A 29 9.23 2.34 11.38
N ASP A 30 9.49 1.36 10.50
CA ASP A 30 10.84 0.94 10.11
C ASP A 30 11.47 1.85 9.02
N GLU A 31 10.84 2.98 8.66
CA GLU A 31 11.30 3.92 7.63
C GLU A 31 11.51 3.30 6.23
N LEU A 32 10.81 2.19 5.93
CA LEU A 32 10.93 1.45 4.67
C LEU A 32 10.02 2.02 3.57
N LEU A 33 8.96 2.74 3.94
CA LEU A 33 8.10 3.46 3.02
C LEU A 33 7.48 4.70 3.66
N SER A 34 7.00 5.61 2.81
CA SER A 34 6.17 6.75 3.21
C SER A 34 4.83 6.72 2.48
N VAL A 35 3.75 7.06 3.18
CA VAL A 35 2.41 7.22 2.61
C VAL A 35 2.10 8.71 2.47
N PHE A 36 1.73 9.14 1.28
CA PHE A 36 1.31 10.49 0.96
C PHE A 36 -0.15 10.50 0.49
N PRO A 37 -0.80 11.66 0.43
CA PRO A 37 -2.17 11.76 -0.09
C PRO A 37 -2.33 11.15 -1.48
N ASP A 38 -1.30 11.25 -2.34
CA ASP A 38 -1.39 10.91 -3.75
C ASP A 38 -0.57 9.68 -4.19
N ARG A 39 0.24 9.12 -3.28
CA ARG A 39 1.11 7.97 -3.57
C ARG A 39 1.55 7.24 -2.29
N ILE A 40 1.98 6.00 -2.46
CA ILE A 40 2.84 5.30 -1.51
C ILE A 40 4.23 5.24 -2.14
N GLN A 41 5.25 5.58 -1.38
CA GLN A 41 6.63 5.63 -1.85
C GLN A 41 7.49 4.69 -1.01
N VAL A 42 7.93 3.60 -1.63
CA VAL A 42 8.88 2.67 -1.00
C VAL A 42 10.28 3.24 -1.12
N HIS A 43 11.00 3.27 0.00
CA HIS A 43 12.39 3.74 0.07
C HIS A 43 13.35 2.68 -0.47
N GLU A 44 14.65 2.98 -0.54
CA GLU A 44 15.64 2.05 -1.08
C GLU A 44 15.68 0.73 -0.28
N ASP A 45 15.74 0.83 1.05
CA ASP A 45 15.77 -0.35 1.94
C ASP A 45 14.47 -1.15 1.91
N GLY A 46 13.33 -0.47 1.73
CA GLY A 46 12.02 -1.11 1.60
C GLY A 46 11.88 -1.99 0.36
N ARG A 47 12.76 -1.84 -0.65
CA ARG A 47 12.74 -2.69 -1.85
C ARG A 47 13.06 -4.14 -1.54
N LEU A 48 13.86 -4.40 -0.50
CA LEU A 48 14.19 -5.76 -0.07
C LEU A 48 12.97 -6.54 0.42
N VAL A 49 11.98 -5.84 0.98
CA VAL A 49 10.73 -6.41 1.52
C VAL A 49 9.50 -6.06 0.68
N ILE A 50 9.68 -5.66 -0.58
CA ILE A 50 8.58 -5.17 -1.43
C ILE A 50 7.43 -6.18 -1.57
N ARG A 51 7.71 -7.49 -1.49
CA ARG A 51 6.66 -8.52 -1.52
C ARG A 51 5.78 -8.45 -0.27
N ASN A 52 6.36 -8.27 0.91
CA ASN A 52 5.61 -8.16 2.16
C ASN A 52 4.75 -6.89 2.16
N ILE A 53 5.28 -5.79 1.62
CA ILE A 53 4.52 -4.54 1.42
C ILE A 53 3.35 -4.77 0.44
N ALA A 54 3.58 -5.46 -0.67
CA ALA A 54 2.53 -5.74 -1.67
C ALA A 54 1.44 -6.68 -1.12
N MET A 55 1.79 -7.65 -0.27
CA MET A 55 0.87 -8.58 0.37
C MET A 55 -0.17 -7.90 1.25
N VAL A 56 0.10 -6.69 1.76
CA VAL A 56 -0.88 -5.88 2.50
C VAL A 56 -2.15 -5.63 1.67
N PHE A 57 -2.01 -5.54 0.34
CA PHE A 57 -3.12 -5.31 -0.60
C PHE A 57 -3.70 -6.61 -1.18
N ASP A 58 -3.22 -7.78 -0.76
CA ASP A 58 -3.69 -9.06 -1.26
C ASP A 58 -5.02 -9.47 -0.58
N ALA A 59 -6.11 -9.40 -1.35
CA ALA A 59 -7.46 -9.72 -0.87
C ALA A 59 -7.67 -11.22 -0.53
N TYR A 60 -6.77 -12.12 -0.97
CA TYR A 60 -6.86 -13.54 -0.65
C TYR A 60 -6.14 -13.90 0.65
N LEU A 61 -5.19 -13.08 1.10
CA LEU A 61 -4.50 -13.27 2.38
C LEU A 61 -5.28 -12.71 3.58
N GLN A 62 -6.29 -11.87 3.32
CA GLN A 62 -7.18 -11.30 4.34
C GLN A 62 -8.43 -12.17 4.60
N LYS A 63 -8.52 -13.35 3.98
CA LYS A 63 -9.61 -14.31 4.15
C LYS A 63 -9.12 -15.52 4.92
N ASP A 64 -9.00 -15.39 6.24
CA ASP A 64 -9.00 -16.48 7.20
C ASP A 64 -9.61 -15.99 8.52
#